data_AF-A0A1Y3MS00-F1
#
_entry.id   AF-A0A1Y3MS00-F1
#
_cell.length_a   1.000
_cell.length_b   1.000
_cell.length_c   1.000
_cell.angle_alpha   90.00
_cell.angle_beta   90.00
_cell.angle_gamma   90.00
#
_symmetry.space_group_name_H-M   'P 1'
#
loop_
_entity.id
_entity.type
_entity.pdbx_description
1 polymer ?
#
loop_
_entity_poly.entity_id
_entity_poly.type
_entity_poly.pdbx_seq_one_letter_code
_entity_poly.pdbx_strand_id
1 'polypeptide(L)' 'SERGVSYCFGKRIVKKFLERNDLDLVCRAHMIVEDGFEFFGNRSLVTVFSAPNYCGEFDNNGAIMSVDKDLLCSFEII' A
#
# COMPACT_ATOMS: atom_id res chain seq x y z
N SER A 1 -11.50 -11.81 7.75
CA SER A 1 -10.46 -10.91 8.30
C SER A 1 -10.45 -11.09 9.81
N GLU A 2 -9.28 -11.13 10.45
CA GLU A 2 -9.19 -11.14 11.92
C GLU A 2 -9.74 -9.84 12.54
N ARG A 3 -9.85 -8.76 11.74
CA ARG A 3 -10.43 -7.48 12.14
C ARG A 3 -11.97 -7.46 12.19
N GLY A 4 -12.64 -8.59 11.94
CA GLY A 4 -14.10 -8.71 12.05
C GLY A 4 -14.94 -8.08 10.93
N VAL A 5 -14.33 -7.39 9.97
CA VAL A 5 -15.02 -6.74 8.83
C VAL A 5 -14.36 -7.11 7.51
N SER A 6 -15.19 -7.42 6.49
CA SER A 6 -14.78 -7.75 5.12
C SER A 6 -13.80 -8.95 5.02
N TYR A 7 -13.15 -9.08 3.85
CA TYR A 7 -12.33 -10.21 3.46
C TYR A 7 -10.85 -9.82 3.30
N CYS A 8 -9.95 -10.76 3.59
CA CYS A 8 -8.55 -10.65 3.20
C CYS A 8 -8.36 -11.31 1.83
N PHE A 9 -7.45 -10.80 1.01
CA PHE A 9 -7.15 -11.35 -0.30
C PHE A 9 -5.64 -11.47 -0.52
N GLY A 10 -5.23 -12.55 -1.19
CA GLY A 10 -3.82 -12.84 -1.45
C GLY A 10 -3.34 -12.34 -2.82
N LYS A 11 -2.04 -12.52 -3.07
CA LYS A 11 -1.33 -12.09 -4.30
C LYS A 11 -2.05 -12.49 -5.59
N ARG A 12 -2.63 -13.70 -5.63
CA ARG A 12 -3.37 -14.22 -6.80
C ARG A 12 -4.60 -13.37 -7.16
N ILE A 13 -5.31 -12.85 -6.15
CA ILE A 13 -6.52 -12.04 -6.37
C ILE A 13 -6.12 -10.65 -6.89
N VAL A 14 -5.06 -10.05 -6.33
CA VAL A 14 -4.50 -8.78 -6.83
C VAL A 14 -4.12 -8.91 -8.30
N LYS A 15 -3.34 -9.94 -8.65
CA LYS A 15 -2.93 -10.18 -10.04
C LYS A 15 -4.12 -10.33 -10.99
N LYS A 16 -5.10 -11.17 -10.64
CA LYS A 16 -6.32 -11.36 -11.45
C LYS A 16 -7.14 -10.07 -11.59
N PHE A 17 -7.19 -9.25 -10.54
CA PHE A 17 -7.89 -7.97 -10.58
C PHE A 17 -7.22 -7.00 -11.55
N LEU A 18 -5.89 -6.89 -11.49
CA LEU A 18 -5.11 -6.05 -12.39
C LEU A 18 -5.25 -6.50 -13.85
N GLU A 19 -5.04 -7.79 -14.12
CA GLU A 19 -5.19 -8.38 -15.47
C GLU A 19 -6.59 -8.17 -16.06
N ARG A 20 -7.64 -8.29 -15.23
CA ARG A 20 -9.02 -8.13 -15.69
C ARG A 20 -9.36 -6.69 -16.06
N ASN A 21 -8.71 -5.72 -15.42
CA ASN A 21 -9.06 -4.30 -15.56
C ASN A 21 -8.01 -3.50 -16.33
N ASP A 22 -6.98 -4.16 -16.88
CA ASP A 22 -5.88 -3.50 -17.61
C ASP A 22 -5.18 -2.42 -16.76
N LEU A 23 -4.79 -2.80 -15.54
CA LEU A 23 -4.12 -1.94 -14.55
C LEU A 23 -2.77 -2.54 -14.13
N ASP A 24 -1.84 -1.69 -13.70
CA ASP A 24 -0.50 -2.11 -13.27
C ASP A 24 -0.32 -2.23 -11.75
N LEU A 25 -1.01 -1.38 -10.97
CA LEU A 25 -0.77 -1.23 -9.54
C LEU A 25 -2.06 -0.94 -8.76
N VAL A 26 -2.23 -1.60 -7.60
CA VAL A 26 -3.21 -1.20 -6.58
C VAL A 26 -2.52 -0.33 -5.54
N CYS A 27 -2.95 0.92 -5.38
CA CYS A 27 -2.53 1.79 -4.27
C CYS A 27 -3.62 1.83 -3.18
N ARG A 28 -3.25 1.64 -1.90
CA ARG A 28 -4.20 1.64 -0.76
C ARG A 28 -3.54 2.08 0.55
N ALA A 29 -4.33 2.34 1.60
CA ALA A 29 -3.86 2.81 2.92
C ALA A 29 -4.17 1.82 4.07
N HIS A 30 -4.98 2.18 5.08
CA HIS A 30 -5.63 1.30 6.08
C HIS A 30 -4.78 0.33 6.95
N MET A 31 -3.49 0.05 6.67
CA MET A 31 -2.62 -0.73 7.55
C MET A 31 -1.32 0.03 7.80
N ILE A 32 -0.91 0.11 9.06
CA ILE A 32 0.40 0.66 9.47
C ILE A 32 1.49 -0.24 8.90
N VAL A 33 2.55 0.38 8.39
CA VAL A 33 3.76 -0.28 7.88
C VAL A 33 4.96 0.54 8.36
N GLU A 34 6.08 -0.12 8.64
CA GLU A 34 7.24 0.45 9.34
C GLU A 34 7.79 1.70 8.64
N ASP A 35 8.05 1.63 7.33
CA ASP A 35 8.62 2.73 6.55
C ASP A 35 7.56 3.68 5.96
N GLY A 36 6.30 3.60 6.40
CA GLY A 36 5.21 4.38 5.82
C GLY A 36 4.74 3.89 4.44
N PHE A 37 5.48 3.01 3.76
CA PHE A 37 4.98 2.27 2.60
C PHE A 37 5.46 0.82 2.56
N GLU A 38 4.69 -0.08 1.94
CA GLU A 38 5.09 -1.47 1.74
C GLU A 38 4.51 -2.04 0.44
N PHE A 39 5.35 -2.71 -0.35
CA PHE A 39 4.91 -3.42 -1.54
C PHE A 39 4.50 -4.87 -1.24
N PHE A 40 3.45 -5.32 -1.91
CA PHE A 40 2.94 -6.68 -1.86
C PHE A 40 2.82 -7.28 -3.26
N GLY A 41 2.98 -8.61 -3.35
CA GLY A 41 2.70 -9.35 -4.59
C GLY A 41 3.57 -8.94 -5.79
N ASN A 42 4.89 -8.91 -5.62
CA ASN A 42 5.84 -8.48 -6.67
C ASN A 42 5.58 -7.03 -7.14
N ARG A 43 5.36 -6.13 -6.17
CA ARG A 43 5.07 -4.70 -6.40
C ARG A 43 3.79 -4.43 -7.19
N SER A 44 2.84 -5.36 -7.21
CA SER A 44 1.51 -5.17 -7.84
C SER A 44 0.49 -4.48 -6.91
N LEU A 45 0.81 -4.38 -5.62
CA LEU A 45 0.04 -3.59 -4.66
C LEU A 45 1.02 -2.83 -3.76
N VAL A 46 0.69 -1.59 -3.43
CA VAL A 46 1.38 -0.78 -2.43
C VAL A 46 0.42 -0.35 -1.33
N THR A 47 0.84 -0.51 -0.08
CA THR A 47 0.25 0.17 1.07
C THR A 47 1.02 1.45 1.32
N VAL A 48 0.32 2.58 1.46
CA VAL A 48 0.88 3.88 1.87
C VAL A 48 0.18 4.32 3.15
N PHE A 49 0.96 4.69 4.15
CA PHE A 49 0.50 5.14 5.46
C PHE A 49 1.23 6.43 5.82
N SER A 50 0.50 7.50 6.11
CA SER A 50 1.07 8.86 6.19
C SER A 50 1.04 9.48 7.59
N ALA A 51 0.70 8.69 8.62
CA ALA A 51 0.72 9.13 10.02
C ALA A 51 1.95 8.54 10.72
N PRO A 52 3.04 9.32 10.89
CA PRO A 52 4.19 8.87 11.66
C PRO A 52 3.83 8.72 13.13
N ASN A 53 4.57 7.86 13.83
CA ASN A 53 4.34 7.51 15.23
C ASN A 53 2.86 7.22 15.54
N TYR A 54 2.23 6.31 14.77
CA TYR A 54 0.78 6.14 14.84
C TYR A 54 0.33 5.80 16.27
N CYS A 55 -0.74 6.46 16.73
CA CYS A 55 -1.24 6.40 18.11
C CYS A 55 -0.21 6.73 19.21
N GLY A 56 1.01 7.16 18.88
CA GLY A 56 2.10 7.29 19.86
C GLY A 56 2.67 5.94 20.33
N GLU A 57 2.29 4.84 19.68
CA GLU A 57 2.64 3.46 20.10
C GLU A 57 3.49 2.74 19.06
N PHE A 58 3.36 3.11 17.79
CA PHE A 58 4.04 2.48 16.68
C PHE A 58 5.17 3.39 16.21
N ASP A 59 6.42 2.93 16.22
CA ASP A 59 7.60 3.68 15.75
C ASP A 59 7.70 3.73 14.21
N ASN A 60 6.56 3.85 13.53
CA ASN A 60 6.50 3.88 12.08
C ASN A 60 6.75 5.28 11.53
N ASN A 61 7.34 5.34 10.34
CA ASN A 61 7.37 6.54 9.52
C ASN A 61 6.02 6.75 8.80
N GLY A 62 5.78 7.96 8.33
CA GLY A 62 4.80 8.24 7.29
C GLY A 62 5.44 8.22 5.90
N ALA A 63 4.63 8.02 4.86
CA ALA A 63 5.07 8.20 3.48
C ALA A 63 4.05 8.92 2.62
N ILE A 64 4.56 9.58 1.57
CA ILE A 64 3.81 10.16 0.46
C ILE A 64 4.31 9.50 -0.82
N MET A 65 3.38 8.95 -1.62
CA MET A 65 3.71 8.43 -2.95
C MET A 65 3.44 9.49 -4.02
N SER A 66 4.48 9.93 -4.69
CA SER A 66 4.39 10.81 -5.86
C SER A 66 4.38 9.97 -7.14
N VAL A 67 3.43 10.25 -8.03
CA VAL A 67 3.31 9.61 -9.35
C VAL A 67 3.49 10.68 -10.41
N ASP A 68 4.51 10.54 -11.24
CA ASP A 68 4.77 11.50 -12.33
C ASP A 68 3.98 11.19 -13.61
N LYS A 69 4.19 12.01 -14.64
CA LYS A 69 3.52 11.87 -15.95
C LYS A 69 3.87 10.57 -16.69
N ASP A 70 5.01 9.96 -16.37
CA ASP A 70 5.50 8.71 -16.96
C ASP A 70 5.11 7.52 -16.05
N LEU A 71 4.23 7.76 -15.07
CA LEU A 71 3.74 6.82 -14.06
C LEU A 71 4.82 6.25 -13.16
N LEU A 72 5.98 6.92 -13.07
CA LEU A 72 7.02 6.54 -12.14
C LEU A 72 6.58 6.88 -10.72
N CYS A 73 6.54 5.87 -9.86
CA CYS A 73 6.20 6.03 -8.45
C CYS A 73 7.47 6.25 -7.62
N SER A 74 7.52 7.35 -6.87
CA SER A 74 8.56 7.67 -5.89
C SER A 74 7.95 7.92 -4.51
N PHE A 75 8.75 7.73 -3.45
CA PHE A 75 8.28 7.83 -2.08
C PHE A 75 9.12 8.85 -1.30
N GLU A 76 8.43 9.79 -0.65
CA GLU A 76 8.99 10.67 0.37
C GLU A 76 8.58 10.15 1.74
N ILE A 77 9.54 10.03 2.66
CA ILE A 77 9.35 9.54 4.02
C ILE A 77 9.27 10.73 4.97
N ILE A 78 8.27 10.74 5.86
CA ILE A 78 7.92 11.85 6.76
C ILE A 78 7.72 11.40 8.20
#